data_AF-A0A418MIY6-F1
#
_entry.id   AF-A0A418MIY6-F1
#
_cell.length_a   1.000
_cell.length_b   1.000
_cell.length_c   1.000
_cell.angle_alpha   90.00
_cell.angle_beta   90.00
_cell.angle_gamma   90.00
#
_symmetry.space_group_name_H-M   'P 1'
#
loop_
_entity.id
_entity.type
_entity.pdbx_description
1 polymer ?
#
loop_
_entity_poly.entity_id
_entity_poly.type
_entity_poly.pdbx_seq_one_letter_code
_entity_poly.pdbx_strand_id
1 'polypeptide(L)'
;MKLFICLCLVLMSIQTYATHILGGYVQAKRVSPTSLQYDIVVTLYLDEVYGRAAADDVNIIQICFGDGTTRTITRATRQLVTDRVASLNVYQTQHTYAGPGSFVVTTTIPNRTEARNLPRADLLPFTLSTTLLINSQLVNQTPAVSVPATGFRLAARQRATINLQATDAEGDSLVYGLVRALTTTSLTSCEQRTATTYQFPNDATRQGTFRINSRTGTLVWDSPVELGRYVISIAIDEWRNGVTISRTIHEITLFVEDRPGTPTPTPPYEPAIEGAFGGIITALPEYTDADIELVVFPNPVESRLWVTIQSRKAIVPSAQLRDIGGRLIHELRFNGPARRHEQLIDLESLSAGTYILHTEVNGRTIAEKILKK
;
A
#
# COMPACT_ATOMS: atom_id res chain seq x y z
N MET A 1 -14.53 -55.61 -2.35
CA MET A 1 -14.28 -54.59 -3.40
C MET A 1 -15.00 -53.27 -3.15
N LYS A 2 -16.33 -53.25 -2.90
CA LYS A 2 -17.09 -52.01 -2.63
C LYS A 2 -16.61 -51.20 -1.40
N LEU A 3 -16.25 -51.88 -0.31
CA LEU A 3 -15.72 -51.23 0.90
C LEU A 3 -14.33 -50.59 0.70
N PHE A 4 -13.48 -51.23 -0.12
CA PHE A 4 -12.14 -50.75 -0.43
C PHE A 4 -12.18 -49.52 -1.35
N ILE A 5 -13.10 -49.49 -2.31
CA ILE A 5 -13.34 -48.33 -3.18
C ILE A 5 -13.87 -47.13 -2.38
N CYS A 6 -14.76 -47.36 -1.41
CA CYS A 6 -15.27 -46.31 -0.54
C CYS A 6 -14.16 -45.73 0.37
N LEU A 7 -13.29 -46.58 0.92
CA LEU A 7 -12.13 -46.16 1.71
C LEU A 7 -11.12 -45.36 0.87
N CYS A 8 -10.87 -45.76 -0.38
CA CYS A 8 -10.02 -45.00 -1.31
C CYS A 8 -10.60 -43.63 -1.69
N LEU A 9 -11.93 -43.51 -1.82
CA LEU A 9 -12.60 -42.23 -2.12
C LEU A 9 -12.59 -41.27 -0.93
N VAL A 10 -12.70 -41.77 0.30
CA VAL A 10 -12.58 -40.94 1.52
C VAL A 10 -11.13 -40.45 1.72
N LEU A 11 -10.14 -41.29 1.39
CA LEU A 11 -8.70 -40.95 1.45
C LEU A 11 -8.23 -40.01 0.31
N MET A 12 -9.05 -39.79 -0.72
CA MET A 12 -8.79 -38.84 -1.81
C MET A 12 -9.55 -37.50 -1.64
N SER A 13 -9.97 -37.17 -0.43
CA SER A 13 -10.47 -35.82 -0.11
C SER A 13 -9.32 -34.82 -0.10
N ILE A 14 -8.88 -34.42 -1.29
CA ILE A 14 -7.96 -33.29 -1.47
C ILE A 14 -8.71 -32.07 -0.97
N GLN A 15 -8.22 -31.42 0.09
CA GLN A 15 -8.74 -30.13 0.51
C GLN A 15 -8.45 -29.12 -0.60
N THR A 16 -9.44 -28.87 -1.45
CA THR A 16 -9.39 -27.76 -2.39
C THR A 16 -9.70 -26.49 -1.60
N TYR A 17 -8.66 -25.76 -1.20
CA TYR A 17 -8.85 -24.41 -0.66
C TYR A 17 -9.35 -23.50 -1.79
N ALA A 18 -10.61 -23.11 -1.71
CA ALA A 18 -11.21 -22.25 -2.71
C ALA A 18 -10.78 -20.79 -2.45
N THR A 19 -9.81 -20.30 -3.22
CA THR A 19 -9.40 -18.88 -3.21
C THR A 19 -10.16 -18.12 -4.30
N HIS A 20 -10.52 -16.86 -4.02
CA HIS A 20 -11.44 -16.12 -4.91
C HIS A 20 -11.33 -14.60 -4.80
N ILE A 21 -10.38 -14.07 -4.02
CA ILE A 21 -10.28 -12.64 -3.73
C ILE A 21 -9.18 -12.03 -4.60
N LEU A 22 -9.59 -11.22 -5.57
CA LEU A 22 -8.70 -10.48 -6.46
C LEU A 22 -8.40 -9.07 -5.94
N GLY A 23 -8.95 -8.66 -4.80
CA GLY A 23 -8.67 -7.35 -4.22
C GLY A 23 -9.91 -6.63 -3.72
N GLY A 24 -9.77 -5.33 -3.51
CA GLY A 24 -10.84 -4.47 -3.05
C GLY A 24 -10.33 -3.25 -2.29
N TYR A 25 -11.29 -2.50 -1.75
CA TYR A 25 -11.06 -1.32 -0.93
C TYR A 25 -12.28 -1.03 -0.04
N VAL A 26 -12.11 -0.12 0.92
CA VAL A 26 -13.19 0.39 1.77
C VAL A 26 -13.36 1.89 1.49
N GLN A 27 -14.61 2.35 1.41
CA GLN A 27 -14.97 3.75 1.26
C GLN A 27 -15.90 4.17 2.39
N ALA A 28 -15.86 5.46 2.71
CA ALA A 28 -16.76 6.08 3.65
C ALA A 28 -17.25 7.41 3.09
N LYS A 29 -18.54 7.68 3.23
CA LYS A 29 -19.15 8.96 2.85
C LYS A 29 -19.98 9.49 3.99
N ARG A 30 -19.76 10.74 4.39
CA ARG A 30 -20.59 11.38 5.41
C ARG A 30 -22.02 11.56 4.88
N VAL A 31 -23.01 11.05 5.61
CA VAL A 31 -24.42 11.07 5.21
C VAL A 31 -25.02 12.46 5.34
N SER A 32 -24.66 13.16 6.43
CA SER A 32 -25.15 14.51 6.72
C SER A 32 -24.07 15.39 7.37
N PRO A 33 -24.00 16.70 7.06
CA PRO A 33 -23.13 17.65 7.76
C PRO A 33 -23.45 17.82 9.25
N THR A 34 -24.65 17.46 9.69
CA THR A 34 -25.12 17.68 11.08
C THR A 34 -24.96 16.45 11.99
N SER A 35 -24.58 15.30 11.43
CA SER A 35 -24.31 14.07 12.21
C SER A 35 -22.94 13.51 11.87
N LEU A 36 -22.42 12.62 12.72
CA LEU A 36 -21.22 11.83 12.45
C LEU A 36 -21.59 10.45 11.88
N GLN A 37 -22.65 10.42 11.06
CA GLN A 37 -23.12 9.21 10.39
C GLN A 37 -22.46 9.08 9.02
N TYR A 38 -21.97 7.89 8.71
CA TYR A 38 -21.27 7.56 7.47
C TYR A 38 -21.91 6.36 6.80
N ASP A 39 -22.08 6.46 5.48
CA ASP A 39 -22.26 5.31 4.60
C ASP A 39 -20.88 4.67 4.41
N ILE A 40 -20.72 3.44 4.89
CA ILE A 40 -19.50 2.65 4.73
C ILE A 40 -19.76 1.59 3.66
N VAL A 41 -18.88 1.55 2.65
CA VAL A 41 -19.00 0.65 1.51
C VAL A 41 -17.71 -0.14 1.36
N VAL A 42 -17.81 -1.46 1.42
CA VAL A 42 -16.72 -2.38 1.04
C VAL A 42 -16.98 -2.84 -0.38
N THR A 43 -15.99 -2.68 -1.26
CA THR A 43 -16.02 -3.25 -2.61
C THR A 43 -14.95 -4.31 -2.72
N LEU A 44 -15.36 -5.55 -3.00
CA LEU A 44 -14.45 -6.67 -3.25
C LEU A 44 -14.44 -7.02 -4.73
N TYR A 45 -13.26 -7.37 -5.22
CA TYR A 45 -13.06 -7.95 -6.55
C TYR A 45 -12.98 -9.46 -6.38
N LEU A 46 -14.00 -10.19 -6.85
CA LEU A 46 -14.03 -11.65 -6.72
C LEU A 46 -13.78 -12.33 -8.06
N ASP A 47 -12.98 -13.39 -8.07
CA ASP A 47 -12.58 -14.16 -9.24
C ASP A 47 -13.77 -14.96 -9.80
N GLU A 48 -14.14 -14.65 -11.04
CA GLU A 48 -15.27 -15.26 -11.75
C GLU A 48 -14.90 -16.43 -12.65
N VAL A 49 -13.59 -16.71 -12.76
CA VAL A 49 -13.05 -17.72 -13.67
C VAL A 49 -12.53 -18.92 -12.88
N TYR A 50 -11.65 -18.69 -11.92
CA TYR A 50 -10.98 -19.74 -11.15
C TYR A 50 -11.57 -19.89 -9.73
N GLY A 51 -12.17 -18.84 -9.19
CA GLY A 51 -12.69 -18.78 -7.82
C GLY A 51 -14.20 -18.76 -7.70
N ARG A 52 -14.95 -19.04 -8.79
CA ARG A 52 -16.40 -18.77 -8.89
C ARG A 52 -17.22 -19.34 -7.73
N ALA A 53 -16.99 -20.60 -7.37
CA ALA A 53 -17.74 -21.26 -6.30
C ALA A 53 -17.55 -20.55 -4.95
N ALA A 54 -16.31 -20.21 -4.58
CA ALA A 54 -16.07 -19.44 -3.36
C ALA A 54 -16.56 -17.99 -3.46
N ALA A 55 -16.53 -17.38 -4.65
CA ALA A 55 -17.14 -16.07 -4.87
C ALA A 55 -18.66 -16.09 -4.68
N ASP A 56 -19.34 -17.20 -4.99
CA ASP A 56 -20.76 -17.38 -4.69
C ASP A 56 -21.01 -17.40 -3.17
N ASP A 57 -20.13 -18.06 -2.40
CA ASP A 57 -20.26 -18.28 -0.95
C ASP A 57 -19.92 -17.05 -0.08
N VAL A 58 -19.13 -16.09 -0.56
CA VAL A 58 -18.83 -14.86 0.21
C VAL A 58 -19.99 -13.87 0.12
N ASN A 59 -21.07 -14.22 0.83
CA ASN A 59 -22.29 -13.42 0.88
C ASN A 59 -22.36 -12.52 2.12
N ILE A 60 -21.57 -12.81 3.15
CA ILE A 60 -21.48 -12.02 4.37
C ILE A 60 -20.02 -11.67 4.67
N ILE A 61 -19.79 -10.47 5.17
CA ILE A 61 -18.49 -10.06 5.71
C ILE A 61 -18.67 -9.35 7.04
N GLN A 62 -17.63 -9.38 7.89
CA GLN A 62 -17.59 -8.56 9.09
C GLN A 62 -16.81 -7.27 8.79
N ILE A 63 -17.33 -6.16 9.29
CA ILE A 63 -16.65 -4.86 9.30
C ILE A 63 -16.38 -4.44 10.73
N CYS A 64 -15.18 -3.91 10.97
CA CYS A 64 -14.81 -3.22 12.21
C CYS A 64 -14.78 -1.72 11.91
N PHE A 65 -15.43 -0.91 12.75
CA PHE A 65 -15.51 0.54 12.51
C PHE A 65 -14.35 1.33 13.14
N GLY A 66 -13.49 0.67 13.91
CA GLY A 66 -12.35 1.30 14.57
C GLY A 66 -12.67 2.04 15.86
N ASP A 67 -13.93 2.00 16.32
CA ASP A 67 -14.41 2.57 17.59
C ASP A 67 -14.76 1.49 18.64
N GLY A 68 -14.30 0.26 18.40
CA GLY A 68 -14.61 -0.91 19.22
C GLY A 68 -15.91 -1.64 18.82
N THR A 69 -16.69 -1.10 17.89
CA THR A 69 -17.89 -1.76 17.36
C THR A 69 -17.63 -2.50 16.05
N THR A 70 -18.40 -3.55 15.83
CA THR A 70 -18.35 -4.37 14.61
C THR A 70 -19.75 -4.65 14.09
N ARG A 71 -19.85 -5.04 12.82
CA ARG A 71 -21.11 -5.47 12.22
C ARG A 71 -20.89 -6.52 11.14
N THR A 72 -21.82 -7.46 11.04
CA THR A 72 -21.91 -8.37 9.89
C THR A 72 -22.82 -7.75 8.84
N ILE A 73 -22.35 -7.68 7.60
CA ILE A 73 -23.04 -7.07 6.47
C ILE A 73 -23.17 -8.07 5.33
N THR A 74 -24.34 -8.10 4.70
CA THR A 74 -24.65 -8.97 3.56
C THR A 74 -24.33 -8.25 2.25
N ARG A 75 -23.90 -9.00 1.24
CA ARG A 75 -23.66 -8.49 -0.11
C ARG A 75 -24.93 -7.86 -0.68
N ALA A 76 -24.82 -6.59 -1.05
CA ALA A 76 -25.92 -5.82 -1.65
C ALA A 76 -25.99 -6.06 -3.16
N THR A 77 -24.85 -6.01 -3.86
CA THR A 77 -24.80 -6.22 -5.31
C THR A 77 -23.58 -7.05 -5.70
N ARG A 78 -23.69 -7.72 -6.86
CA ARG A 78 -22.58 -8.37 -7.56
C ARG A 78 -22.69 -8.04 -9.04
N GLN A 79 -21.70 -7.35 -9.58
CA GLN A 79 -21.68 -6.93 -10.97
C GLN A 79 -20.40 -7.42 -11.65
N LEU A 80 -20.53 -8.15 -12.76
CA LEU A 80 -19.37 -8.55 -13.55
C LEU A 80 -18.68 -7.32 -14.14
N VAL A 81 -17.34 -7.29 -14.07
CA VAL A 81 -16.57 -6.33 -14.87
C VAL A 81 -16.66 -6.68 -16.36
N THR A 82 -16.31 -5.74 -17.23
CA THR A 82 -16.50 -5.86 -18.70
C THR A 82 -15.89 -7.12 -19.29
N ASP A 83 -14.68 -7.52 -18.83
CA ASP A 83 -13.98 -8.71 -19.31
C ASP A 83 -14.43 -10.03 -18.64
N ARG A 84 -15.39 -9.93 -17.70
CA ARG A 84 -15.97 -11.03 -16.91
C ARG A 84 -14.95 -11.86 -16.13
N VAL A 85 -13.74 -11.35 -15.91
CA VAL A 85 -12.71 -12.03 -15.11
C VAL A 85 -13.02 -11.93 -13.62
N ALA A 86 -13.60 -10.79 -13.24
CA ALA A 86 -13.96 -10.51 -11.88
C ALA A 86 -15.41 -9.99 -11.78
N SER A 87 -15.92 -9.95 -10.56
CA SER A 87 -17.08 -9.13 -10.21
C SER A 87 -16.76 -8.16 -9.09
N LEU A 88 -17.45 -7.03 -9.11
CA LEU A 88 -17.50 -6.06 -8.04
C LEU A 88 -18.63 -6.46 -7.10
N ASN A 89 -18.28 -6.81 -5.87
CA ASN A 89 -19.20 -7.25 -4.83
C ASN A 89 -19.26 -6.16 -3.78
N VAL A 90 -20.42 -5.52 -3.66
CA VAL A 90 -20.62 -4.34 -2.80
C VAL A 90 -21.33 -4.76 -1.52
N TYR A 91 -20.79 -4.36 -0.38
CA TYR A 91 -21.37 -4.53 0.94
C TYR A 91 -21.47 -3.15 1.56
N GLN A 92 -22.66 -2.74 1.99
CA GLN A 92 -22.92 -1.39 2.45
C GLN A 92 -23.62 -1.39 3.81
N THR A 93 -23.25 -0.44 4.66
CA THR A 93 -23.93 -0.19 5.93
C THR A 93 -23.76 1.26 6.38
N GLN A 94 -24.62 1.70 7.30
CA GLN A 94 -24.48 3.00 7.94
C GLN A 94 -23.96 2.86 9.36
N HIS A 95 -23.00 3.72 9.73
CA HIS A 95 -22.46 3.76 11.09
C HIS A 95 -22.39 5.19 11.61
N THR A 96 -22.74 5.38 12.88
CA THR A 96 -22.69 6.68 13.54
C THR A 96 -21.64 6.66 14.63
N TYR A 97 -20.61 7.48 14.47
CA TYR A 97 -19.55 7.61 15.47
C TYR A 97 -20.01 8.51 16.62
N ALA A 98 -19.66 8.13 17.85
CA ALA A 98 -20.08 8.86 19.05
C ALA A 98 -19.42 10.24 19.21
N GLY A 99 -18.28 10.47 18.54
CA GLY A 99 -17.53 11.71 18.65
C GLY A 99 -16.43 11.83 17.60
N PRO A 100 -15.70 12.96 17.61
CA PRO A 100 -14.56 13.17 16.72
C PRO A 100 -13.40 12.23 17.05
N GLY A 101 -12.60 11.87 16.04
CA GLY A 101 -11.45 10.98 16.20
C GLY A 101 -10.87 10.51 14.88
N SER A 102 -9.78 9.77 14.97
CA SER A 102 -9.23 9.00 13.85
C SER A 102 -9.64 7.55 14.00
N PHE A 103 -10.38 7.01 13.05
CA PHE A 103 -10.92 5.66 13.09
C PHE A 103 -10.37 4.82 11.94
N VAL A 104 -10.02 3.58 12.22
CA VAL A 104 -9.53 2.63 11.21
C VAL A 104 -10.63 1.63 10.93
N VAL A 105 -11.31 1.79 9.79
CA VAL A 105 -12.33 0.87 9.32
C VAL A 105 -11.65 -0.30 8.62
N THR A 106 -11.88 -1.52 9.10
CA THR A 106 -11.25 -2.72 8.54
C THR A 106 -12.27 -3.79 8.22
N THR A 107 -11.94 -4.63 7.25
CA THR A 107 -12.64 -5.88 6.99
C THR A 107 -11.62 -6.97 6.66
N THR A 108 -11.91 -8.18 7.12
CA THR A 108 -11.01 -9.33 7.00
C THR A 108 -11.79 -10.52 6.44
N ILE A 109 -11.21 -11.19 5.45
CA ILE A 109 -11.84 -12.29 4.71
C ILE A 109 -10.84 -13.45 4.56
N PRO A 110 -11.24 -14.71 4.77
CA PRO A 110 -10.35 -15.86 4.58
C PRO A 110 -10.09 -16.16 3.09
N ASN A 111 -9.14 -17.06 2.83
CA ASN A 111 -8.89 -17.66 1.52
C ASN A 111 -8.54 -16.63 0.43
N ARG A 112 -7.58 -15.76 0.75
CA ARG A 112 -6.97 -14.83 -0.19
C ARG A 112 -6.36 -15.58 -1.38
N THR A 113 -6.43 -15.01 -2.58
CA THR A 113 -5.85 -15.63 -3.77
C THR A 113 -4.32 -15.66 -3.70
N GLU A 114 -3.76 -16.85 -3.97
CA GLU A 114 -2.31 -17.04 -4.03
C GLU A 114 -1.64 -16.20 -5.11
N ALA A 115 -0.48 -15.65 -4.79
CA ALA A 115 0.32 -14.83 -5.69
C ALA A 115 1.81 -15.09 -5.49
N ARG A 116 2.59 -14.91 -6.57
CA ARG A 116 4.04 -15.15 -6.56
C ARG A 116 4.77 -14.27 -5.56
N ASN A 117 4.36 -13.00 -5.45
CA ASN A 117 4.98 -12.02 -4.58
C ASN A 117 4.35 -11.96 -3.17
N LEU A 118 3.49 -12.93 -2.86
CA LEU A 118 2.96 -13.15 -1.51
C LEU A 118 2.83 -14.68 -1.27
N PRO A 119 3.93 -15.38 -0.96
CA PRO A 119 3.90 -16.82 -0.75
C PRO A 119 2.96 -17.22 0.39
N ARG A 120 2.20 -18.31 0.18
CA ARG A 120 1.17 -18.82 1.11
C ARG A 120 0.11 -17.78 1.48
N ALA A 121 -0.31 -16.97 0.50
CA ALA A 121 -1.34 -15.95 0.72
C ALA A 121 -2.68 -16.56 1.19
N ASP A 122 -2.99 -17.79 0.78
CA ASP A 122 -4.17 -18.56 1.19
C ASP A 122 -4.27 -18.71 2.72
N LEU A 123 -3.14 -18.80 3.41
CA LEU A 123 -3.05 -18.87 4.87
C LEU A 123 -3.06 -17.51 5.57
N LEU A 124 -2.99 -16.42 4.80
CA LEU A 124 -3.02 -15.05 5.31
C LEU A 124 -4.41 -14.46 5.08
N PRO A 125 -5.12 -14.03 6.15
CA PRO A 125 -6.35 -13.29 5.97
C PRO A 125 -6.15 -12.09 5.04
N PHE A 126 -7.07 -11.93 4.08
CA PHE A 126 -7.16 -10.74 3.24
C PHE A 126 -7.77 -9.62 4.07
N THR A 127 -7.02 -8.56 4.32
CA THR A 127 -7.46 -7.43 5.15
C THR A 127 -7.43 -6.15 4.33
N LEU A 128 -8.55 -5.43 4.32
CA LEU A 128 -8.64 -4.07 3.79
C LEU A 128 -8.75 -3.08 4.95
N SER A 129 -8.25 -1.87 4.71
CA SER A 129 -8.22 -0.82 5.73
C SER A 129 -8.48 0.55 5.11
N THR A 130 -9.23 1.36 5.82
CA THR A 130 -9.34 2.80 5.54
C THR A 130 -9.34 3.57 6.85
N THR A 131 -8.42 4.52 6.97
CA THR A 131 -8.37 5.46 8.09
C THR A 131 -9.18 6.69 7.75
N LEU A 132 -10.02 7.14 8.69
CA LEU A 132 -10.88 8.31 8.56
C LEU A 132 -10.62 9.27 9.71
N LEU A 133 -10.36 10.54 9.39
CA LEU A 133 -10.51 11.62 10.34
C LEU A 133 -11.96 12.07 10.37
N ILE A 134 -12.58 12.02 11.54
CA ILE A 134 -13.99 12.36 11.73
C ILE A 134 -14.09 13.50 12.75
N ASN A 135 -14.80 14.56 12.39
CA ASN A 135 -15.21 15.61 13.32
C ASN A 135 -16.42 16.38 12.79
N SER A 136 -16.97 17.29 13.58
CA SER A 136 -18.19 18.03 13.22
C SER A 136 -17.99 18.98 12.03
N GLN A 137 -16.81 19.55 11.87
CA GLN A 137 -16.49 20.55 10.84
C GLN A 137 -16.06 19.93 9.50
N LEU A 138 -15.66 18.65 9.51
CA LEU A 138 -15.17 17.94 8.33
C LEU A 138 -16.29 17.15 7.66
N VAL A 139 -16.82 17.67 6.56
CA VAL A 139 -17.67 16.90 5.64
C VAL A 139 -16.77 16.31 4.58
N ASN A 140 -16.72 14.98 4.50
CA ASN A 140 -15.86 14.27 3.57
C ASN A 140 -16.49 12.99 3.05
N GLN A 141 -16.09 12.60 1.84
CA GLN A 141 -16.15 11.22 1.40
C GLN A 141 -14.77 10.78 0.93
N THR A 142 -14.38 9.55 1.26
CA THR A 142 -13.11 9.01 0.78
C THR A 142 -13.08 9.00 -0.75
N PRO A 143 -11.91 9.14 -1.39
CA PRO A 143 -11.81 9.20 -2.85
C PRO A 143 -12.49 8.03 -3.56
N ALA A 144 -13.12 8.32 -4.70
CA ALA A 144 -13.73 7.34 -5.57
C ALA A 144 -12.66 6.49 -6.26
N VAL A 145 -12.47 5.25 -5.79
CA VAL A 145 -11.54 4.29 -6.36
C VAL A 145 -12.20 3.60 -7.57
N SER A 146 -11.47 3.51 -8.68
CA SER A 146 -11.92 2.81 -9.88
C SER A 146 -11.14 1.51 -10.10
N VAL A 147 -11.82 0.52 -10.66
CA VAL A 147 -11.19 -0.71 -11.15
C VAL A 147 -10.36 -0.34 -12.38
N PRO A 148 -9.13 -0.87 -12.55
CA PRO A 148 -8.34 -0.63 -13.75
C PRO A 148 -9.11 -0.91 -15.04
N ALA A 149 -9.17 0.07 -15.93
CA ALA A 149 -9.80 -0.09 -17.25
C ALA A 149 -9.12 -1.16 -18.12
N THR A 150 -7.84 -1.43 -17.87
CA THR A 150 -7.06 -2.51 -18.48
C THR A 150 -7.51 -3.91 -18.02
N GLY A 151 -8.45 -3.99 -17.07
CA GLY A 151 -8.84 -5.24 -16.42
C GLY A 151 -7.74 -5.76 -15.50
N PHE A 152 -7.82 -7.05 -15.19
CA PHE A 152 -6.93 -7.72 -14.23
C PHE A 152 -5.74 -8.42 -14.90
N ARG A 153 -5.63 -8.39 -16.23
CA ARG A 153 -4.65 -9.21 -16.97
C ARG A 153 -3.60 -8.37 -17.67
N LEU A 154 -2.33 -8.71 -17.47
CA LEU A 154 -1.16 -8.08 -18.06
C LEU A 154 -0.44 -9.05 -19.00
N ALA A 155 0.23 -8.50 -20.01
CA ALA A 155 1.12 -9.27 -20.88
C ALA A 155 2.51 -9.40 -20.24
N ALA A 156 3.05 -10.62 -20.22
CA ALA A 156 4.42 -10.84 -19.82
C ALA A 156 5.41 -10.15 -20.78
N ARG A 157 6.54 -9.70 -20.24
CA ARG A 157 7.66 -9.07 -20.96
C ARG A 157 7.26 -7.81 -21.74
N GLN A 158 6.20 -7.14 -21.32
CA GLN A 158 5.73 -5.89 -21.91
C GLN A 158 5.48 -4.87 -20.81
N ARG A 159 5.96 -3.64 -20.99
CA ARG A 159 5.69 -2.54 -20.06
C ARG A 159 4.19 -2.37 -19.84
N ALA A 160 3.76 -2.53 -18.59
CA ALA A 160 2.38 -2.31 -18.17
C ALA A 160 2.23 -0.92 -17.53
N THR A 161 1.21 -0.18 -17.95
CA THR A 161 0.80 1.08 -17.32
C THR A 161 -0.64 0.94 -16.86
N ILE A 162 -0.86 1.10 -15.56
CA ILE A 162 -2.16 0.93 -14.92
C ILE A 162 -2.54 2.26 -14.30
N ASN A 163 -3.66 2.82 -14.74
CA ASN A 163 -4.19 4.03 -14.13
C ASN A 163 -5.00 3.67 -12.89
N LEU A 164 -4.48 4.02 -11.71
CA LEU A 164 -5.13 3.84 -10.40
C LEU A 164 -5.60 5.17 -9.81
N GLN A 165 -5.72 6.21 -10.63
CA GLN A 165 -6.21 7.51 -10.20
C GLN A 165 -7.62 7.37 -9.61
N ALA A 166 -7.74 7.81 -8.36
CA ALA A 166 -9.02 8.00 -7.69
C ALA A 166 -9.53 9.43 -7.93
N THR A 167 -10.83 9.64 -7.77
CA THR A 167 -11.47 10.95 -7.93
C THR A 167 -11.96 11.47 -6.59
N ASP A 168 -11.55 12.68 -6.25
CA ASP A 168 -12.02 13.40 -5.07
C ASP A 168 -13.20 14.32 -5.44
N ALA A 169 -14.24 14.36 -4.60
CA ALA A 169 -15.45 15.15 -4.90
C ALA A 169 -15.41 16.54 -4.27
N GLU A 170 -14.58 16.75 -3.25
CA GLU A 170 -14.48 17.96 -2.46
C GLU A 170 -13.30 18.87 -2.90
N GLY A 171 -12.47 18.40 -3.83
CA GLY A 171 -11.31 19.11 -4.36
C GLY A 171 -10.02 18.93 -3.54
N ASP A 172 -9.94 17.90 -2.71
CA ASP A 172 -8.77 17.59 -1.91
C ASP A 172 -7.61 17.02 -2.74
N SER A 173 -6.41 17.17 -2.19
CA SER A 173 -5.21 16.65 -2.83
C SER A 173 -5.07 15.16 -2.56
N LEU A 174 -4.93 14.37 -3.63
CA LEU A 174 -4.72 12.93 -3.53
C LEU A 174 -3.26 12.58 -3.75
N VAL A 175 -2.78 11.67 -2.92
CA VAL A 175 -1.40 11.25 -2.89
C VAL A 175 -1.32 9.73 -2.89
N TYR A 176 -0.58 9.17 -3.82
CA TYR A 176 -0.50 7.74 -4.06
C TYR A 176 0.86 7.17 -3.67
N GLY A 177 0.88 5.92 -3.24
CA GLY A 177 2.13 5.24 -2.95
C GLY A 177 2.00 3.75 -2.84
N LEU A 178 3.13 3.06 -3.05
CA LEU A 178 3.17 1.61 -2.93
C LEU A 178 3.19 1.24 -1.46
N VAL A 179 2.36 0.29 -1.05
CA VAL A 179 2.36 -0.23 0.31
C VAL A 179 2.36 -1.75 0.28
N ARG A 180 2.69 -2.35 1.41
CA ARG A 180 2.56 -3.80 1.56
C ARG A 180 1.10 -4.19 1.69
N ALA A 181 0.79 -5.36 1.16
CA ALA A 181 -0.43 -6.08 1.48
C ALA A 181 -0.67 -6.14 3.00
N LEU A 182 -1.90 -5.91 3.43
CA LEU A 182 -2.29 -6.07 4.84
C LEU A 182 -2.80 -7.47 5.13
N THR A 183 -2.71 -7.86 6.39
CA THR A 183 -3.25 -9.09 6.96
C THR A 183 -3.54 -8.88 8.45
N THR A 184 -3.96 -9.93 9.14
CA THR A 184 -4.18 -9.91 10.59
C THR A 184 -3.78 -11.24 11.25
N THR A 185 -3.93 -11.35 12.55
CA THR A 185 -3.63 -12.55 13.35
C THR A 185 -4.78 -13.55 13.37
N SER A 186 -6.03 -13.08 13.23
CA SER A 186 -7.25 -13.88 13.29
C SER A 186 -8.34 -13.25 12.42
N LEU A 187 -9.22 -14.07 11.84
CA LEU A 187 -10.37 -13.61 11.04
C LEU A 187 -11.33 -12.69 11.82
N THR A 188 -11.33 -12.76 13.15
CA THR A 188 -12.18 -11.93 14.02
C THR A 188 -11.47 -10.66 14.52
N SER A 189 -10.18 -10.51 14.24
CA SER A 189 -9.41 -9.35 14.70
C SER A 189 -9.71 -8.12 13.85
N CYS A 190 -9.81 -6.97 14.52
CA CYS A 190 -9.91 -5.67 13.87
C CYS A 190 -8.54 -5.00 13.65
N GLU A 191 -7.48 -5.58 14.21
CA GLU A 191 -6.11 -5.08 14.04
C GLU A 191 -5.58 -5.47 12.66
N GLN A 192 -4.88 -4.53 12.02
CA GLN A 192 -4.18 -4.78 10.77
C GLN A 192 -2.67 -4.82 11.02
N ARG A 193 -1.96 -5.62 10.22
CA ARG A 193 -0.51 -5.65 10.13
C ARG A 193 -0.10 -5.86 8.68
N THR A 194 1.11 -5.45 8.33
CA THR A 194 1.69 -5.76 7.02
C THR A 194 1.98 -7.26 6.90
N ALA A 195 1.68 -7.85 5.75
CA ALA A 195 2.12 -9.21 5.43
C ALA A 195 3.64 -9.23 5.21
N THR A 196 4.39 -9.78 6.17
CA THR A 196 5.86 -9.71 6.19
C THR A 196 6.53 -10.48 5.04
N THR A 197 5.85 -11.47 4.47
CA THR A 197 6.32 -12.24 3.30
C THR A 197 6.03 -11.56 1.97
N TYR A 198 5.28 -10.45 1.98
CA TYR A 198 5.01 -9.68 0.77
C TYR A 198 6.28 -9.05 0.22
N GLN A 199 6.41 -9.09 -1.11
CA GLN A 199 7.41 -8.33 -1.87
C GLN A 199 6.69 -7.55 -2.97
N PHE A 200 7.25 -6.41 -3.39
CA PHE A 200 6.74 -5.77 -4.59
C PHE A 200 6.99 -6.67 -5.83
N PRO A 201 6.15 -6.59 -6.87
CA PRO A 201 6.22 -7.53 -7.99
C PRO A 201 7.59 -7.65 -8.69
N ASN A 202 8.28 -6.53 -8.91
CA ASN A 202 9.66 -6.51 -9.44
C ASN A 202 10.69 -7.07 -8.45
N ASP A 203 10.50 -6.86 -7.14
CA ASP A 203 11.41 -7.36 -6.11
C ASP A 203 11.34 -8.88 -5.98
N ALA A 204 10.15 -9.46 -6.18
CA ALA A 204 9.94 -10.90 -6.15
C ALA A 204 10.69 -11.65 -7.26
N THR A 205 10.85 -11.02 -8.42
CA THR A 205 11.58 -11.58 -9.57
C THR A 205 13.00 -11.04 -9.70
N ARG A 206 13.34 -9.98 -8.94
CA ARG A 206 14.61 -9.23 -9.03
C ARG A 206 14.89 -8.75 -10.45
N GLN A 207 13.85 -8.30 -11.16
CA GLN A 207 13.90 -7.86 -12.55
C GLN A 207 12.99 -6.66 -12.79
N GLY A 208 13.39 -5.78 -13.71
CA GLY A 208 12.59 -4.64 -14.13
C GLY A 208 12.37 -3.60 -13.04
N THR A 209 11.37 -2.75 -13.23
CA THR A 209 11.02 -1.70 -12.27
C THR A 209 9.53 -1.69 -11.96
N PHE A 210 9.17 -1.24 -10.76
CA PHE A 210 7.78 -1.13 -10.32
C PHE A 210 7.60 0.17 -9.53
N ARG A 211 6.87 1.12 -10.11
CA ARG A 211 6.75 2.48 -9.57
C ARG A 211 5.33 3.00 -9.71
N ILE A 212 4.92 3.84 -8.77
CA ILE A 212 3.69 4.62 -8.88
C ILE A 212 4.03 6.11 -8.93
N ASN A 213 3.43 6.82 -9.87
CA ASN A 213 3.45 8.27 -9.84
C ASN A 213 2.49 8.74 -8.78
N SER A 214 3.06 9.39 -7.78
CA SER A 214 2.41 9.66 -6.53
C SER A 214 1.45 10.86 -6.56
N ARG A 215 1.39 11.60 -7.67
CA ARG A 215 0.40 12.66 -7.93
C ARG A 215 -0.73 12.20 -8.86
N THR A 216 -0.44 11.29 -9.78
CA THR A 216 -1.39 10.89 -10.83
C THR A 216 -1.99 9.51 -10.58
N GLY A 217 -1.47 8.73 -9.64
CA GLY A 217 -1.91 7.35 -9.40
C GLY A 217 -1.54 6.40 -10.55
N THR A 218 -0.71 6.82 -11.50
CA THR A 218 -0.27 5.96 -12.61
C THR A 218 0.81 5.00 -12.12
N LEU A 219 0.50 3.71 -12.11
CA LEU A 219 1.43 2.63 -11.79
C LEU A 219 2.09 2.11 -13.08
N VAL A 220 3.41 2.03 -13.08
CA VAL A 220 4.21 1.49 -14.17
C VAL A 220 4.98 0.28 -13.67
N TRP A 221 4.72 -0.87 -14.30
CA TRP A 221 5.52 -2.08 -14.14
C TRP A 221 6.29 -2.32 -15.45
N ASP A 222 7.57 -1.98 -15.44
CA ASP A 222 8.41 -2.07 -16.63
C ASP A 222 9.09 -3.46 -16.71
N SER A 223 8.46 -4.28 -17.55
CA SER A 223 8.67 -5.69 -17.89
C SER A 223 8.36 -6.71 -16.76
N PRO A 224 7.07 -7.07 -16.54
CA PRO A 224 6.68 -8.26 -15.77
C PRO A 224 7.15 -9.53 -16.48
N VAL A 225 8.22 -10.18 -16.01
CA VAL A 225 8.89 -11.23 -16.80
C VAL A 225 8.29 -12.62 -16.61
N GLU A 226 7.85 -12.95 -15.39
CA GLU A 226 7.39 -14.28 -15.03
C GLU A 226 5.85 -14.37 -14.98
N LEU A 227 5.32 -15.43 -15.58
CA LEU A 227 3.89 -15.73 -15.56
C LEU A 227 3.38 -16.05 -14.15
N GLY A 228 2.17 -15.60 -13.84
CA GLY A 228 1.50 -15.90 -12.58
C GLY A 228 0.65 -14.74 -12.07
N ARG A 229 0.14 -14.90 -10.84
CA ARG A 229 -0.63 -13.88 -10.14
C ARG A 229 0.30 -13.02 -9.29
N TYR A 230 0.06 -11.72 -9.26
CA TYR A 230 0.79 -10.76 -8.45
C TYR A 230 -0.16 -9.83 -7.72
N VAL A 231 0.02 -9.71 -6.41
CA VAL A 231 -0.70 -8.72 -5.60
C VAL A 231 -0.01 -7.37 -5.74
N ILE A 232 -0.78 -6.33 -5.98
CA ILE A 232 -0.37 -4.93 -5.87
C ILE A 232 -1.22 -4.28 -4.79
N SER A 233 -0.60 -3.46 -3.94
CA SER A 233 -1.29 -2.69 -2.92
C SER A 233 -0.80 -1.25 -2.94
N ILE A 234 -1.74 -0.32 -2.94
CA ILE A 234 -1.46 1.11 -2.92
C ILE A 234 -2.20 1.77 -1.76
N ALA A 235 -1.60 2.82 -1.20
CA ALA A 235 -2.30 3.75 -0.34
C ALA A 235 -2.71 4.99 -1.16
N ILE A 236 -3.90 5.49 -0.86
CA ILE A 236 -4.46 6.73 -1.40
C ILE A 236 -4.71 7.63 -0.20
N ASP A 237 -3.84 8.61 -0.02
CA ASP A 237 -3.91 9.58 1.06
C ASP A 237 -4.61 10.85 0.56
N GLU A 238 -5.65 11.26 1.28
CA GLU A 238 -6.47 12.42 0.99
C GLU A 238 -6.08 13.56 1.94
N TRP A 239 -5.73 14.71 1.38
CA TRP A 239 -5.20 15.85 2.10
C TRP A 239 -6.06 17.09 1.90
N ARG A 240 -6.51 17.66 3.02
CA ARG A 240 -7.21 18.93 3.08
C ARG A 240 -6.40 19.91 3.91
N ASN A 241 -6.05 21.06 3.31
CA ASN A 241 -5.29 22.13 3.98
C ASN A 241 -3.99 21.64 4.68
N GLY A 242 -3.29 20.67 4.08
CA GLY A 242 -2.04 20.13 4.63
C GLY A 242 -2.20 19.13 5.78
N VAL A 243 -3.43 18.68 6.07
CA VAL A 243 -3.71 17.60 7.02
C VAL A 243 -4.30 16.40 6.27
N THR A 244 -3.81 15.19 6.58
CA THR A 244 -4.40 13.95 6.06
C THR A 244 -5.76 13.72 6.72
N ILE A 245 -6.80 13.57 5.92
CA ILE A 245 -8.17 13.38 6.40
C ILE A 245 -8.71 11.98 6.12
N SER A 246 -8.15 11.26 5.14
CA SER A 246 -8.35 9.83 5.00
C SER A 246 -7.16 9.14 4.35
N ARG A 247 -7.07 7.83 4.56
CA ARG A 247 -6.11 6.93 3.90
C ARG A 247 -6.82 5.64 3.54
N THR A 248 -6.97 5.36 2.25
CA THR A 248 -7.56 4.12 1.75
C THR A 248 -6.49 3.19 1.20
N ILE A 249 -6.50 1.94 1.66
CA ILE A 249 -5.69 0.88 1.07
C ILE A 249 -6.50 0.20 -0.04
N HIS A 250 -5.96 0.22 -1.26
CA HIS A 250 -6.53 -0.42 -2.42
C HIS A 250 -5.60 -1.53 -2.88
N GLU A 251 -6.12 -2.76 -2.84
CA GLU A 251 -5.38 -3.94 -3.25
C GLU A 251 -5.98 -4.58 -4.50
N ILE A 252 -5.13 -5.07 -5.41
CA ILE A 252 -5.52 -5.73 -6.66
C ILE A 252 -4.59 -6.90 -6.94
N THR A 253 -5.12 -8.03 -7.39
CA THR A 253 -4.36 -9.17 -7.91
C THR A 253 -4.41 -9.15 -9.42
N LEU A 254 -3.25 -9.11 -10.06
CA LEU A 254 -3.10 -9.07 -11.50
C LEU A 254 -2.57 -10.41 -12.03
N PHE A 255 -3.06 -10.83 -13.18
CA PHE A 255 -2.66 -12.04 -13.88
C PHE A 255 -1.65 -11.66 -14.97
N VAL A 256 -0.39 -12.03 -14.79
CA VAL A 256 0.64 -11.92 -15.83
C VAL A 256 0.59 -13.17 -16.69
N GLU A 257 0.18 -12.99 -17.95
CA GLU A 257 -0.10 -14.06 -18.91
C GLU A 257 0.79 -13.93 -20.14
N ASP A 258 0.98 -15.04 -20.85
CA ASP A 258 1.57 -15.00 -22.18
C ASP A 258 0.54 -14.44 -23.17
N ARG A 259 0.87 -13.32 -23.80
CA ARG A 259 -0.03 -12.54 -24.66
C ARG A 259 0.72 -12.02 -25.88
N PRO A 260 0.06 -11.96 -27.04
CA PRO A 260 0.66 -11.36 -28.23
C PRO A 260 1.13 -9.92 -27.97
N GLY A 261 2.27 -9.56 -28.54
CA GLY A 261 2.83 -8.22 -28.50
C GLY A 261 4.34 -8.24 -28.61
N THR A 262 4.93 -7.06 -28.82
CA THR A 262 6.38 -6.94 -28.96
C THR A 262 7.01 -6.87 -27.57
N PRO A 263 7.91 -7.79 -27.20
CA PRO A 263 8.59 -7.71 -25.92
C PRO A 263 9.35 -6.39 -25.76
N THR A 264 9.21 -5.75 -24.60
CA THR A 264 10.02 -4.59 -24.24
C THR A 264 11.33 -5.05 -23.61
N PRO A 265 12.49 -4.45 -23.94
CA PRO A 265 13.73 -4.74 -23.23
C PRO A 265 13.54 -4.56 -21.72
N THR A 266 13.80 -5.61 -20.94
CA THR A 266 13.68 -5.54 -19.48
C THR A 266 14.72 -4.58 -18.95
N PRO A 267 14.32 -3.48 -18.27
CA PRO A 267 15.28 -2.58 -17.66
C PRO A 267 16.04 -3.27 -16.53
N PRO A 268 17.22 -2.75 -16.13
CA PRO A 268 17.91 -3.21 -14.94
C PRO A 268 16.98 -3.18 -13.73
N TYR A 269 17.15 -4.16 -12.84
CA TYR A 269 16.38 -4.22 -11.61
C TYR A 269 16.61 -2.95 -10.77
N GLU A 270 15.51 -2.28 -10.44
CA GLU A 270 15.47 -1.23 -9.43
C GLU A 270 14.46 -1.60 -8.36
N PRO A 271 14.82 -1.59 -7.06
CA PRO A 271 13.89 -1.88 -5.98
C PRO A 271 12.68 -0.94 -6.00
N ALA A 272 11.49 -1.49 -5.71
CA ALA A 272 10.31 -0.65 -5.54
C ALA A 272 10.42 0.18 -4.26
N ILE A 273 9.87 1.39 -4.28
CA ILE A 273 9.88 2.32 -3.16
C ILE A 273 8.53 2.24 -2.44
N GLU A 274 8.54 1.79 -1.19
CA GLU A 274 7.38 1.77 -0.29
C GLU A 274 7.07 3.17 0.27
N GLY A 275 5.78 3.44 0.48
CA GLY A 275 5.24 4.65 1.05
C GLY A 275 4.32 5.40 0.08
N ALA A 276 3.14 5.79 0.56
CA ALA A 276 2.47 7.00 0.10
C ALA A 276 2.93 8.12 1.02
N PHE A 277 3.32 9.26 0.44
CA PHE A 277 4.02 10.33 1.13
C PHE A 277 3.43 10.60 2.53
N GLY A 278 4.26 10.45 3.57
CA GLY A 278 3.90 10.78 4.95
C GLY A 278 4.12 12.26 5.33
N GLY A 279 4.32 13.15 4.35
CA GLY A 279 4.71 14.54 4.61
C GLY A 279 3.92 15.56 3.81
N ILE A 280 4.03 16.83 4.23
CA ILE A 280 3.62 17.99 3.43
C ILE A 280 4.21 17.83 2.02
N ILE A 281 3.46 18.23 0.99
CA ILE A 281 3.73 18.09 -0.47
C ILE A 281 5.14 18.53 -0.94
N THR A 282 5.95 19.15 -0.06
CA THR A 282 7.35 19.57 -0.28
C THR A 282 8.41 18.74 0.46
N ALA A 283 8.05 17.70 1.21
CA ALA A 283 9.00 16.87 1.94
C ALA A 283 9.53 15.74 1.04
N LEU A 284 10.86 15.63 0.96
CA LEU A 284 11.52 14.44 0.44
C LEU A 284 11.23 13.25 1.38
N PRO A 285 11.15 12.02 0.84
CA PRO A 285 10.60 10.86 1.54
C PRO A 285 11.36 10.53 2.83
N GLU A 286 10.63 10.42 3.95
CA GLU A 286 11.09 9.69 5.13
C GLU A 286 10.99 8.19 4.81
N TYR A 287 12.15 7.59 4.53
CA TYR A 287 12.30 6.17 4.27
C TYR A 287 12.72 5.46 5.55
N THR A 288 12.05 4.34 5.87
CA THR A 288 12.52 3.41 6.89
C THR A 288 13.00 2.14 6.22
N ASP A 289 14.33 1.95 6.14
CA ASP A 289 14.91 0.62 5.94
C ASP A 289 14.84 -0.10 7.28
N ALA A 290 14.31 -1.32 7.33
CA ALA A 290 14.35 -2.11 8.56
C ALA A 290 15.79 -2.46 9.00
N ASP A 291 16.78 -2.26 8.12
CA ASP A 291 18.20 -2.53 8.35
C ASP A 291 19.10 -1.28 8.48
N ILE A 292 18.57 -0.07 8.24
CA ILE A 292 19.30 1.21 8.28
C ILE A 292 18.45 2.29 8.96
N GLU A 293 18.99 2.89 10.01
CA GLU A 293 18.36 3.97 10.76
C GLU A 293 19.18 5.25 10.59
N LEU A 294 18.54 6.34 10.14
CA LEU A 294 19.11 7.68 10.04
C LEU A 294 18.47 8.55 11.12
N VAL A 295 19.29 9.12 11.99
CA VAL A 295 18.84 9.99 13.08
C VAL A 295 19.52 11.35 12.94
N VAL A 296 18.70 12.41 12.97
CA VAL A 296 19.17 13.80 12.94
C VAL A 296 18.69 14.54 14.18
N PHE A 297 19.63 15.11 14.95
CA PHE A 297 19.30 15.74 16.23
C PHE A 297 20.25 16.89 16.60
N PRO A 298 19.76 18.01 17.18
CA PRO A 298 18.34 18.36 17.35
C PRO A 298 17.70 18.74 16.02
N ASN A 299 16.41 18.45 15.87
CA ASN A 299 15.62 18.90 14.74
C ASN A 299 14.22 19.30 15.27
N PRO A 300 13.87 20.60 15.33
CA PRO A 300 14.54 21.76 14.71
C PRO A 300 15.91 22.10 15.32
N VAL A 301 16.84 22.56 14.48
CA VAL A 301 18.24 22.89 14.84
C VAL A 301 18.47 24.40 14.90
N GLU A 302 19.30 24.84 15.85
CA GLU A 302 19.76 26.24 15.96
C GLU A 302 21.14 26.45 15.35
N SER A 303 22.15 25.66 15.73
CA SER A 303 23.53 25.87 15.25
C SER A 303 24.23 24.58 14.85
N ARG A 304 24.06 23.49 15.60
CA ARG A 304 24.78 22.24 15.38
C ARG A 304 23.83 21.07 15.23
N LEU A 305 24.02 20.28 14.18
CA LEU A 305 23.22 19.10 13.87
C LEU A 305 24.08 17.85 13.94
N TRP A 306 23.67 16.87 14.76
CA TRP A 306 24.19 15.51 14.70
C TRP A 306 23.48 14.73 13.60
N VAL A 307 24.28 14.03 12.80
CA VAL A 307 23.82 13.04 11.83
C VAL A 307 24.39 11.70 12.24
N THR A 308 23.51 10.76 12.59
CA THR A 308 23.86 9.39 12.96
C THR A 308 23.22 8.42 11.98
N ILE A 309 24.04 7.58 11.36
CA ILE A 309 23.60 6.51 10.46
C ILE A 309 23.97 5.18 11.10
N GLN A 310 22.98 4.34 11.40
CA GLN A 310 23.17 3.01 11.98
C GLN A 310 22.67 1.94 11.02
N SER A 311 23.34 0.80 11.01
CA SER A 311 22.98 -0.33 10.15
C SER A 311 23.35 -1.67 10.75
N ARG A 312 22.63 -2.73 10.37
CA ARG A 312 22.95 -4.10 10.83
C ARG A 312 24.26 -4.65 10.26
N LYS A 313 24.61 -4.26 9.04
CA LYS A 313 25.87 -4.64 8.35
C LYS A 313 26.79 -3.43 8.23
N ALA A 314 28.10 -3.67 8.11
CA ALA A 314 29.04 -2.58 7.89
C ALA A 314 28.84 -1.96 6.50
N ILE A 315 28.73 -0.63 6.45
CA ILE A 315 28.42 0.16 5.24
C ILE A 315 29.38 1.35 5.14
N VAL A 316 29.52 1.90 3.92
CA VAL A 316 30.18 3.18 3.66
C VAL A 316 29.12 4.13 3.10
N PRO A 317 28.46 4.94 3.94
CA PRO A 317 27.47 5.89 3.46
C PRO A 317 28.14 7.14 2.88
N SER A 318 27.41 7.88 2.06
CA SER A 318 27.69 9.28 1.76
C SER A 318 26.49 10.11 2.21
N ALA A 319 26.69 11.37 2.61
CA ALA A 319 25.54 12.24 2.85
C ALA A 319 25.79 13.69 2.41
N GLN A 320 24.75 14.39 2.03
CA GLN A 320 24.79 15.73 1.45
C GLN A 320 23.63 16.56 1.98
N LEU A 321 23.94 17.67 2.62
CA LEU A 321 22.96 18.67 3.03
C LEU A 321 22.73 19.64 1.87
N ARG A 322 21.48 19.84 1.47
CA ARG A 322 21.06 20.73 0.37
C ARG A 322 19.98 21.69 0.84
N ASP A 323 19.89 22.87 0.22
CA ASP A 323 18.73 23.74 0.41
C ASP A 323 17.53 23.27 -0.43
N ILE A 324 16.36 23.89 -0.25
CA ILE A 324 15.13 23.55 -1.01
C ILE A 324 15.26 23.74 -2.53
N GLY A 325 16.23 24.53 -2.99
CA GLY A 325 16.54 24.71 -4.42
C GLY A 325 17.46 23.63 -4.98
N GLY A 326 17.88 22.66 -4.15
CA GLY A 326 18.80 21.58 -4.52
C GLY A 326 20.27 21.97 -4.49
N ARG A 327 20.62 23.19 -4.08
CA ARG A 327 22.01 23.63 -3.98
C ARG A 327 22.70 22.91 -2.83
N LEU A 328 23.89 22.36 -3.09
CA LEU A 328 24.71 21.69 -2.09
C LEU A 328 25.23 22.71 -1.06
N ILE A 329 24.97 22.43 0.21
CA ILE A 329 25.40 23.23 1.35
C ILE A 329 26.57 22.55 2.07
N HIS A 330 26.48 21.24 2.27
CA HIS A 330 27.52 20.47 2.95
C HIS A 330 27.60 19.04 2.42
N GLU A 331 28.80 18.46 2.42
CA GLU A 331 29.02 17.05 2.07
C GLU A 331 29.68 16.34 3.26
N LEU A 332 29.04 15.26 3.72
CA LEU A 332 29.47 14.39 4.80
C LEU A 332 30.15 13.16 4.20
N ARG A 333 31.41 12.96 4.58
CA ARG A 333 32.24 11.86 4.11
C ARG A 333 32.58 10.97 5.28
N PHE A 334 32.18 9.71 5.17
CA PHE A 334 32.39 8.71 6.20
C PHE A 334 33.54 7.77 5.80
N ASN A 335 34.49 7.55 6.72
CA ASN A 335 35.71 6.81 6.43
C ASN A 335 35.55 5.31 6.71
N GLY A 336 35.57 4.52 5.65
CA GLY A 336 35.60 3.06 5.75
C GLY A 336 34.29 2.41 6.20
N PRO A 337 34.18 1.08 6.11
CA PRO A 337 32.95 0.37 6.42
C PRO A 337 32.73 0.26 7.94
N ALA A 338 31.60 0.76 8.43
CA ALA A 338 31.18 0.66 9.84
C ALA A 338 29.67 0.43 9.98
N ARG A 339 29.23 -0.08 11.14
CA ARG A 339 27.80 -0.26 11.47
C ARG A 339 27.15 0.99 12.04
N ARG A 340 27.95 1.97 12.45
CA ARG A 340 27.52 3.24 12.99
C ARG A 340 28.48 4.32 12.52
N HIS A 341 27.90 5.37 11.96
CA HIS A 341 28.59 6.54 11.46
C HIS A 341 27.97 7.77 12.09
N GLU A 342 28.80 8.68 12.60
CA GLU A 342 28.34 9.89 13.28
C GLU A 342 29.17 11.08 12.81
N GLN A 343 28.47 12.17 12.48
CA GLN A 343 29.12 13.41 12.11
C GLN A 343 28.31 14.61 12.63
N LEU A 344 29.03 15.61 13.12
CA LEU A 344 28.48 16.89 13.54
C LEU A 344 28.61 17.90 12.39
N ILE A 345 27.52 18.60 12.08
CA ILE A 345 27.50 19.68 11.09
C ILE A 345 27.28 21.01 11.82
N ASP A 346 28.05 22.02 11.42
CA ASP A 346 27.82 23.41 11.81
C ASP A 346 26.94 24.12 10.78
N LEU A 347 25.81 24.66 11.25
CA LEU A 347 24.76 25.31 10.49
C LEU A 347 24.56 26.77 10.94
N GLU A 348 25.45 27.33 11.76
CA GLU A 348 25.31 28.69 12.31
C GLU A 348 25.19 29.77 11.22
N SER A 349 25.93 29.61 10.13
CA SER A 349 25.92 30.53 8.99
C SER A 349 24.70 30.41 8.07
N LEU A 350 23.82 29.43 8.29
CA LEU A 350 22.66 29.18 7.44
C LEU A 350 21.45 29.99 7.89
N SER A 351 20.73 30.55 6.91
CA SER A 351 19.46 31.23 7.18
C SER A 351 18.41 30.26 7.72
N ALA A 352 17.51 30.77 8.57
CA ALA A 352 16.32 30.05 9.01
C ALA A 352 15.53 29.54 7.79
N GLY A 353 15.12 28.27 7.84
CA GLY A 353 14.53 27.62 6.68
C GLY A 353 14.59 26.10 6.71
N THR A 354 14.17 25.50 5.61
CA THR A 354 14.20 24.04 5.42
C THR A 354 15.43 23.65 4.61
N TYR A 355 16.12 22.62 5.07
CA TYR A 355 17.22 21.95 4.36
C TYR A 355 16.92 20.45 4.29
N ILE A 356 17.56 19.76 3.35
CA ILE A 356 17.39 18.33 3.16
C ILE A 356 18.73 17.62 3.21
N LEU A 357 18.82 16.61 4.06
CA LEU A 357 19.97 15.72 4.15
C LEU A 357 19.72 14.47 3.30
N HIS A 358 20.38 14.38 2.16
CA HIS A 358 20.39 13.16 1.33
C HIS A 358 21.51 12.24 1.78
N THR A 359 21.20 11.01 2.15
CA THR A 359 22.16 9.99 2.56
C THR A 359 22.11 8.82 1.57
N GLU A 360 23.21 8.53 0.89
CA GLU A 360 23.33 7.39 -0.01
C GLU A 360 24.00 6.21 0.70
N VAL A 361 23.35 5.04 0.68
CA VAL A 361 23.87 3.81 1.27
C VAL A 361 23.55 2.63 0.34
N ASN A 362 24.57 1.88 -0.09
CA ASN A 362 24.39 0.68 -0.93
C ASN A 362 23.54 0.94 -2.21
N GLY A 363 23.70 2.12 -2.84
CA GLY A 363 22.92 2.52 -4.01
C GLY A 363 21.47 2.94 -3.72
N ARG A 364 21.10 3.12 -2.44
CA ARG A 364 19.80 3.66 -1.99
C ARG A 364 20.00 5.07 -1.47
N THR A 365 19.02 5.95 -1.65
CA THR A 365 19.02 7.30 -1.07
C THR A 365 17.94 7.43 0.00
N ILE A 366 18.33 7.86 1.19
CA ILE A 366 17.47 8.22 2.34
C ILE A 366 17.49 9.74 2.43
N ALA A 367 16.35 10.39 2.68
CA ALA A 367 16.31 11.83 2.85
C ALA A 367 15.72 12.19 4.21
N GLU A 368 16.33 13.16 4.90
CA GLU A 368 15.82 13.70 6.16
C GLU A 368 15.65 15.22 6.07
N LYS A 369 14.52 15.72 6.57
CA LYS A 369 14.22 17.16 6.55
C LYS A 369 14.81 17.81 7.78
N ILE A 370 15.62 18.84 7.61
CA ILE A 370 16.20 19.64 8.69
C ILE A 370 15.50 20.99 8.75
N LEU A 371 14.92 21.33 9.91
CA LEU A 371 14.36 22.66 10.16
C LEU A 371 15.37 23.53 10.92
N LYS A 372 15.94 24.53 10.25
CA LYS A 372 16.79 25.54 10.88
C LYS A 372 15.93 26.68 11.42
N LYS A 373 16.03 26.94 12.71
CA LYS A 373 15.39 28.10 13.36
C LYS A 373 16.12 29.40 13.12
#